data_AF-A0A1S3X6Y0-F1
#
_entry.id   AF-A0A1S3X6Y0-F1
#
_cell.length_a   1.000
_cell.length_b   1.000
_cell.length_c   1.000
_cell.angle_alpha   90.00
_cell.angle_beta   90.00
_cell.angle_gamma   90.00
#
_symmetry.space_group_name_H-M   'P 1'
#
loop_
_entity.id
_entity.type
_entity.pdbx_description
1 polymer ?
#
loop_
_entity_poly.entity_id
_entity_poly.type
_entity_poly.pdbx_seq_one_letter_code
_entity_poly.pdbx_strand_id
1 'polypeptide(L)'
;MENEFTEEDVVVGPISGMRFRDKDTLFAFYKEHARLRGFSVIKRNSNKKGGDTARYITYCCDRTRIRRIKFTTKTNNCKARLATVLDDSGCWRVSKVVHDHNHDLLPSVSHLMAGHGSVCDSLKRDLVAHDRSGIRPSKNIRLDEVQRGGPQNLGCTPKDCRN
;
A
#
# COMPACT_ATOMS: atom_id res chain seq x y z
N MET A 1 -10.06 20.38 2.22
CA MET A 1 -9.71 20.09 3.62
C MET A 1 -8.58 19.09 3.54
N GLU A 2 -7.36 19.59 3.65
CA GLU A 2 -6.13 18.91 3.26
C GLU A 2 -5.78 17.82 4.29
N ASN A 3 -5.26 16.69 3.80
CA ASN A 3 -4.84 15.56 4.63
C ASN A 3 -3.82 16.05 5.68
N GLU A 4 -4.15 15.88 6.95
CA GLU A 4 -3.45 16.39 8.16
C GLU A 4 -2.06 15.77 8.43
N PHE A 5 -1.31 15.34 7.42
CA PHE A 5 0.02 14.76 7.59
C PHE A 5 1.00 15.29 6.54
N THR A 6 2.15 15.74 7.01
CA THR A 6 3.24 16.23 6.17
C THR A 6 4.00 15.06 5.52
N GLU A 7 4.76 15.33 4.46
CA GLU A 7 5.65 14.32 3.88
C GLU A 7 6.66 13.78 4.90
N GLU A 8 7.10 14.62 5.84
CA GLU A 8 7.99 14.23 6.94
C GLU A 8 7.35 13.19 7.85
N ASP A 9 6.07 13.36 8.20
CA ASP A 9 5.32 12.40 9.02
C ASP A 9 5.25 11.03 8.36
N VAL A 10 5.10 10.99 7.03
CA VAL A 10 5.04 9.75 6.26
C VAL A 10 6.41 9.06 6.23
N VAL A 11 7.51 9.81 6.17
CA VAL A 11 8.87 9.26 6.24
C VAL A 11 9.17 8.69 7.63
N VAL A 12 8.80 9.41 8.70
CA VAL A 12 8.94 8.95 10.09
C VAL A 12 8.10 7.70 10.34
N GLY A 13 6.85 7.71 9.88
CA GLY A 13 5.92 6.60 9.99
C GLY A 13 4.99 6.68 11.19
N PRO A 14 4.16 5.65 11.40
CA PRO A 14 3.17 5.66 12.48
C PRO A 14 3.85 5.61 13.85
N ILE A 15 3.36 6.44 14.77
CA ILE A 15 3.75 6.49 16.17
C ILE A 15 2.56 6.11 17.03
N SER A 16 2.83 5.45 18.17
CA SER A 16 1.78 5.15 19.15
C SER A 16 1.06 6.42 19.59
N GLY A 17 -0.27 6.39 19.62
CA GLY A 17 -1.10 7.54 19.96
C GLY A 17 -1.58 8.39 18.79
N MET A 18 -0.99 8.26 17.58
CA MET A 18 -1.49 8.97 16.39
C MET A 18 -2.96 8.63 16.12
N ARG A 19 -3.73 9.63 15.67
CA ARG A 19 -5.18 9.54 15.46
C ARG A 19 -5.56 9.87 14.03
N PHE A 20 -6.58 9.19 13.54
CA PHE A 20 -7.10 9.31 12.20
C PHE A 20 -8.63 9.35 12.27
N ARG A 21 -9.26 10.15 11.41
CA ARG A 21 -10.72 10.28 11.39
C ARG A 21 -11.39 8.98 10.94
N ASP A 22 -10.76 8.28 10.00
CA ASP A 22 -11.27 7.06 9.42
C ASP A 22 -10.14 6.02 9.19
N LYS A 23 -10.55 4.77 9.02
CA LYS A 23 -9.63 3.62 8.84
C LYS A 23 -8.90 3.65 7.50
N ASP A 24 -9.46 4.31 6.49
CA ASP A 24 -8.97 4.29 5.11
C ASP A 24 -7.83 5.31 4.97
N THR A 25 -7.97 6.50 5.56
CA THR A 25 -6.90 7.50 5.73
C THR A 25 -5.73 6.94 6.52
N LEU A 26 -6.01 6.23 7.63
CA LEU A 26 -4.97 5.54 8.39
C LEU A 26 -4.24 4.51 7.53
N PHE A 27 -4.99 3.69 6.80
CA PHE A 27 -4.40 2.66 5.95
C PHE A 27 -3.58 3.27 4.82
N ALA A 28 -4.06 4.35 4.20
CA ALA A 28 -3.34 5.08 3.16
C ALA A 28 -2.02 5.65 3.69
N PHE A 29 -2.03 6.29 4.86
CA PHE A 29 -0.83 6.79 5.53
C PHE A 29 0.20 5.67 5.77
N TYR A 30 -0.22 4.56 6.38
CA TYR A 30 0.69 3.45 6.66
C TYR A 30 1.18 2.75 5.39
N LYS A 31 0.32 2.65 4.37
CA LYS A 31 0.67 2.10 3.06
C LYS A 31 1.74 2.95 2.38
N GLU A 32 1.62 4.28 2.44
CA GLU A 32 2.61 5.16 1.83
C GLU A 32 3.95 5.12 2.59
N HIS A 33 3.91 5.13 3.92
CA HIS A 33 5.11 4.89 4.73
C HIS A 33 5.80 3.57 4.35
N ALA A 34 5.02 2.48 4.24
CA ALA A 34 5.53 1.18 3.83
C ALA A 34 6.11 1.21 2.41
N ARG A 35 5.48 1.97 1.49
CA ARG A 35 5.98 2.19 0.13
C ARG A 35 7.36 2.84 0.16
N LEU A 36 7.53 3.93 0.89
CA LEU A 36 8.81 4.63 1.03
C LEU A 36 9.89 3.77 1.70
N ARG A 37 9.49 3.04 2.74
CA ARG A 37 10.41 2.15 3.47
C ARG A 37 10.75 0.87 2.72
N GLY A 38 9.93 0.45 1.75
CA GLY A 38 10.24 -0.70 0.89
C GLY A 38 9.66 -2.03 1.36
N PHE A 39 8.45 -2.03 1.91
CA PHE A 39 7.67 -3.24 2.21
C PHE A 39 6.20 -3.03 1.86
N SER A 40 5.43 -4.10 1.66
CA SER A 40 3.98 -4.02 1.45
C SER A 40 3.22 -4.27 2.75
N VAL A 41 1.99 -3.79 2.82
CA VAL A 41 1.11 -3.93 3.99
C VAL A 41 -0.16 -4.67 3.62
N ILE A 42 -0.62 -5.55 4.51
CA ILE A 42 -1.90 -6.24 4.40
C ILE A 42 -2.70 -6.07 5.69
N LYS A 43 -4.01 -5.91 5.55
CA LYS A 43 -4.95 -5.98 6.67
C LYS A 43 -5.11 -7.44 7.09
N ARG A 44 -4.67 -7.81 8.30
CA ARG A 44 -4.61 -9.21 8.76
C ARG A 44 -5.80 -9.64 9.60
N ASN A 45 -6.28 -8.77 10.48
CA ASN A 45 -7.43 -9.07 11.33
C ASN A 45 -8.27 -7.81 11.57
N SER A 46 -9.59 -8.00 11.69
CA SER A 46 -10.52 -7.02 12.23
C SER A 46 -11.46 -7.69 13.22
N ASN A 47 -11.29 -7.41 14.52
CA ASN A 47 -12.16 -7.98 15.55
C ASN A 47 -13.33 -7.03 15.84
N LYS A 48 -14.54 -7.59 15.83
CA LYS A 48 -15.77 -6.96 16.31
C LYS A 48 -15.92 -7.30 17.79
N LYS A 49 -15.96 -6.29 18.68
CA LYS A 49 -16.26 -6.54 20.10
C LYS A 49 -17.77 -6.36 20.28
N GLY A 50 -18.53 -7.46 20.25
CA GLY A 50 -19.94 -7.51 20.65
C GLY A 50 -20.96 -6.73 19.79
N GLY A 51 -20.59 -6.20 18.63
CA GLY A 51 -21.47 -5.46 17.72
C GLY A 51 -20.99 -5.52 16.27
N ASP A 52 -21.63 -4.80 15.35
CA ASP A 52 -21.34 -4.93 13.90
C ASP A 52 -20.08 -4.18 13.43
N THR A 53 -19.59 -3.21 14.22
CA THR A 53 -18.43 -2.39 13.87
C THR A 53 -17.12 -2.99 14.40
N ALA A 54 -16.14 -3.17 13.50
CA ALA A 54 -14.78 -3.57 13.89
C ALA A 54 -14.14 -2.47 14.75
N ARG A 55 -13.73 -2.80 15.98
CA ARG A 55 -13.09 -1.84 16.90
C ARG A 55 -11.57 -1.98 16.93
N TYR A 56 -11.03 -3.03 16.33
CA TYR A 56 -9.59 -3.31 16.31
C TYR A 56 -9.20 -3.72 14.89
N ILE A 57 -8.16 -3.10 14.35
CA ILE A 57 -7.56 -3.51 13.07
C ILE A 57 -6.08 -3.73 13.31
N THR A 58 -5.53 -4.77 12.68
CA THR A 58 -4.08 -4.98 12.63
C THR A 58 -3.63 -5.05 11.18
N TYR A 59 -2.69 -4.20 10.83
CA TYR A 59 -1.97 -4.21 9.56
C TYR A 59 -0.62 -4.86 9.78
N CYS A 60 -0.25 -5.82 8.95
CA CYS A 60 1.04 -6.49 9.03
C CYS A 60 1.86 -6.22 7.77
N CYS A 61 3.18 -6.34 7.90
CA CYS A 61 4.03 -6.48 6.73
C CYS A 61 3.55 -7.69 5.92
N ASP A 62 3.23 -7.46 4.66
CA ASP A 62 3.03 -8.51 3.68
C ASP A 62 4.37 -8.74 2.98
N ARG A 63 4.77 -10.01 2.86
CA ARG A 63 5.95 -10.38 2.08
C ARG A 63 5.51 -10.96 0.74
N THR A 64 4.48 -10.36 0.13
CA THR A 64 4.05 -10.74 -1.22
C THR A 64 5.26 -10.65 -2.14
N ARG A 65 5.56 -11.77 -2.81
CA ARG A 65 6.74 -11.92 -3.65
C ARG A 65 6.86 -10.73 -4.60
N ILE A 66 7.97 -10.00 -4.53
CA ILE A 66 8.45 -9.28 -5.70
C ILE A 66 8.76 -10.37 -6.73
N ARG A 67 7.83 -10.62 -7.65
CA ARG A 67 7.86 -11.83 -8.51
C ARG A 67 9.12 -11.93 -9.38
N ARG A 68 9.84 -10.82 -9.58
CA ARG A 68 11.09 -10.77 -10.34
C ARG A 68 12.35 -11.08 -9.52
N ILE A 69 12.27 -11.10 -8.19
CA ILE A 69 13.42 -11.34 -7.32
C ILE A 69 13.13 -12.56 -6.44
N LYS A 70 13.86 -13.66 -6.67
CA LYS A 70 13.79 -14.88 -5.85
C LYS A 70 14.45 -14.63 -4.48
N PHE A 71 13.85 -13.82 -3.62
CA PHE A 71 14.23 -13.82 -2.20
C PHE A 71 13.52 -14.96 -1.48
N THR A 72 14.22 -16.08 -1.37
CA THR A 72 13.81 -17.29 -0.67
C THR A 72 14.03 -17.19 0.85
N THR A 73 13.32 -18.07 1.59
CA THR A 73 13.72 -18.74 2.85
C THR A 73 13.71 -18.07 4.23
N LYS A 74 12.89 -17.05 4.53
CA LYS A 74 12.47 -16.82 5.94
C LYS A 74 10.96 -16.68 6.05
N THR A 75 10.38 -17.36 7.03
CA THR A 75 8.95 -17.58 7.24
C THR A 75 8.10 -16.31 7.07
N ASN A 76 6.83 -16.47 6.67
CA ASN A 76 5.79 -15.41 6.62
C ASN A 76 5.49 -14.76 8.00
N ASN A 77 6.39 -14.91 8.97
CA ASN A 77 6.27 -14.47 10.35
C ASN A 77 7.06 -13.17 10.58
N CYS A 78 7.06 -12.26 9.60
CA CYS A 78 7.54 -10.90 9.84
C CYS A 78 6.77 -10.31 11.02
N LYS A 79 7.48 -9.75 12.00
CA LYS A 79 6.89 -9.25 13.25
C LYS A 79 6.36 -7.82 13.09
N ALA A 80 6.79 -7.11 12.05
CA ALA A 80 6.38 -5.75 11.77
C ALA A 80 4.86 -5.66 11.59
N ARG A 81 4.23 -4.85 12.44
CA ARG A 81 2.78 -4.67 12.48
C ARG A 81 2.38 -3.35 13.11
N LEU A 82 1.25 -2.85 12.65
CA LEU A 82 0.55 -1.69 13.17
C LEU A 82 -0.79 -2.16 13.75
N ALA A 83 -0.99 -1.96 15.05
CA ALA A 83 -2.24 -2.23 15.72
C ALA A 83 -2.99 -0.93 15.96
N THR A 84 -4.29 -0.92 15.65
CA THR A 84 -5.15 0.25 15.74
C THR A 84 -6.45 -0.09 16.42
N VAL A 85 -7.03 0.92 17.09
CA VAL A 85 -8.26 0.82 17.86
C VAL A 85 -9.19 1.96 17.48
N LEU A 86 -10.46 1.66 17.26
CA LEU A 86 -11.52 2.66 17.19
C LEU A 86 -11.86 3.11 18.61
N ASP A 87 -11.64 4.39 18.89
CA ASP A 87 -11.96 4.97 20.18
C ASP A 87 -13.42 5.41 20.28
N ASP A 88 -13.83 5.80 21.49
CA ASP A 88 -15.23 6.16 21.77
C ASP A 88 -15.63 7.50 21.15
N SER A 89 -14.67 8.31 20.72
CA SER A 89 -14.89 9.50 19.89
C SER A 89 -15.04 9.19 18.40
N GLY A 90 -15.01 7.91 18.00
CA GLY A 90 -15.14 7.49 16.61
C GLY A 90 -13.87 7.66 15.76
N CYS A 91 -12.73 7.98 16.37
CA CYS A 91 -11.44 8.11 15.70
C CYS A 91 -10.64 6.81 15.78
N TRP A 92 -9.88 6.51 14.74
CA TRP A 92 -8.91 5.42 14.74
C TRP A 92 -7.59 5.89 15.35
N ARG A 93 -7.17 5.24 16.44
CA ARG A 93 -5.90 5.51 17.12
C ARG A 93 -4.92 4.36 16.92
N VAL A 94 -3.66 4.69 16.69
CA VAL A 94 -2.54 3.73 16.72
C VAL A 94 -2.29 3.33 18.17
N SER A 95 -2.47 2.05 18.50
CA SER A 95 -2.26 1.54 19.86
C SER A 95 -0.88 0.92 20.07
N LYS A 96 -0.32 0.33 19.01
CA LYS A 96 1.02 -0.27 19.04
C LYS A 96 1.63 -0.31 17.66
N VAL A 97 2.93 -0.02 17.61
CA VAL A 97 3.75 -0.15 16.41
C VAL A 97 4.90 -1.10 16.71
N VAL A 98 5.16 -2.02 15.80
CA VAL A 98 6.32 -2.91 15.82
C VAL A 98 7.06 -2.70 14.51
N HIS A 99 8.29 -2.19 14.57
CA HIS A 99 9.13 -1.89 13.40
C HIS A 99 10.06 -3.05 13.02
N ASP A 100 10.13 -4.10 13.82
CA ASP A 100 11.07 -5.21 13.61
C ASP A 100 10.72 -6.04 12.38
N HIS A 101 11.53 -5.90 11.33
CA HIS A 101 11.49 -6.76 10.15
C HIS A 101 12.50 -7.90 10.28
N ASN A 102 12.12 -9.09 9.82
CA ASN A 102 13.02 -10.25 9.74
C ASN A 102 13.61 -10.45 8.33
N HIS A 103 13.52 -9.41 7.49
CA HIS A 103 13.94 -9.37 6.10
C HIS A 103 14.37 -7.95 5.74
N ASP A 104 15.15 -7.83 4.67
CA ASP A 104 15.55 -6.54 4.13
C ASP A 104 14.36 -5.80 3.55
N LEU A 105 14.41 -4.47 3.67
CA LEU A 105 13.47 -3.57 3.04
C LEU A 105 14.03 -3.12 1.68
N LEU A 106 13.15 -2.99 0.69
CA LEU A 106 13.56 -2.73 -0.69
C LEU A 106 12.87 -1.47 -1.26
N PRO A 107 13.22 -0.25 -0.79
CA PRO A 107 12.63 1.00 -1.26
C PRO A 107 12.63 1.16 -2.79
N SER A 108 13.76 0.81 -3.43
CA SER A 108 13.99 0.99 -4.87
C SER A 108 13.03 0.20 -5.77
N VAL A 109 12.48 -0.91 -5.29
CA VAL A 109 11.55 -1.78 -6.03
C VAL A 109 10.18 -1.89 -5.37
N SER A 110 9.91 -1.04 -4.37
CA SER A 110 8.66 -1.03 -3.62
C SER A 110 7.43 -0.83 -4.51
N HIS A 111 7.55 0.02 -5.54
CA HIS A 111 6.51 0.27 -6.54
C HIS A 111 6.12 -0.97 -7.36
N LEU A 112 6.94 -2.04 -7.35
CA LEU A 112 6.65 -3.33 -8.01
C LEU A 112 5.95 -4.33 -7.09
N MET A 113 5.78 -4.00 -5.80
CA MET A 113 5.08 -4.86 -4.85
C MET A 113 3.58 -4.83 -5.09
N ALA A 114 2.93 -6.00 -5.08
CA ALA A 114 1.49 -6.13 -5.34
C ALA A 114 0.62 -5.29 -4.38
N GLY A 115 1.07 -5.07 -3.15
CA GLY A 115 0.35 -4.22 -2.18
C GLY A 115 0.32 -2.74 -2.55
N HIS A 116 1.26 -2.27 -3.39
CA HIS A 116 1.42 -0.87 -3.79
C HIS A 116 0.91 -0.56 -5.19
N GLY A 117 0.72 -1.57 -6.03
CA GLY A 117 0.18 -1.40 -7.38
C GLY A 117 -1.20 -0.74 -7.35
N SER A 118 -1.30 0.46 -7.92
CA SER A 118 -2.57 1.15 -8.14
C SER A 118 -2.49 1.88 -9.47
N VAL A 119 -3.42 1.58 -10.38
CA VAL A 119 -3.52 2.31 -11.65
C VAL A 119 -4.11 3.68 -11.33
N CYS A 120 -3.34 4.74 -11.52
CA CYS A 120 -3.82 6.10 -11.31
C CYS A 120 -4.90 6.48 -12.34
N ASP A 121 -5.76 7.45 -12.02
CA ASP A 121 -6.91 7.77 -12.88
C ASP A 121 -6.53 8.37 -14.23
N SER A 122 -5.35 9.00 -14.34
CA SER A 122 -4.83 9.40 -15.66
C SER A 122 -4.50 8.16 -16.49
N LEU A 123 -3.73 7.23 -15.93
CA LEU A 123 -3.36 5.98 -16.61
C LEU A 123 -4.61 5.15 -16.96
N LYS A 124 -5.61 5.05 -16.09
CA LYS A 124 -6.88 4.39 -16.43
C LYS A 124 -7.56 5.02 -17.64
N ARG A 125 -7.62 6.36 -17.71
CA ARG A 125 -8.23 7.08 -18.84
C ARG A 125 -7.48 6.82 -20.13
N ASP A 126 -6.15 6.86 -20.09
CA ASP A 126 -5.28 6.60 -21.23
C ASP A 126 -5.49 5.16 -21.73
N LEU A 127 -5.44 4.18 -20.82
CA LEU A 127 -5.69 2.78 -21.13
C LEU A 127 -7.08 2.56 -21.76
N VAL A 128 -8.14 3.18 -21.24
CA VAL A 128 -9.51 3.08 -21.80
C VAL A 128 -9.60 3.73 -23.18
N ALA A 129 -8.96 4.88 -23.39
CA ALA A 129 -8.97 5.58 -24.68
C ALA A 129 -8.25 4.78 -25.78
N HIS A 130 -7.09 4.21 -25.44
CA HIS A 130 -6.32 3.34 -26.32
C HIS A 130 -7.08 2.04 -26.65
N ASP A 131 -7.78 1.45 -25.68
CA ASP A 131 -8.62 0.27 -25.89
C ASP A 131 -9.78 0.55 -26.85
N ARG A 132 -10.48 1.68 -26.68
CA ARG A 132 -11.50 2.17 -27.62
C ARG A 132 -10.97 2.38 -29.04
N SER A 133 -9.67 2.63 -29.17
CA SER A 133 -8.97 2.79 -30.45
C SER A 133 -8.47 1.46 -31.03
N GLY A 134 -8.81 0.32 -30.41
CA GLY A 134 -8.43 -1.01 -30.85
C GLY A 134 -6.97 -1.39 -30.54
N ILE A 135 -6.27 -0.62 -29.70
CA ILE A 135 -4.89 -0.93 -29.32
C ILE A 135 -4.90 -2.11 -28.37
N ARG A 136 -4.27 -3.21 -28.79
CA ARG A 136 -4.11 -4.42 -27.96
C ARG A 136 -3.55 -4.06 -26.56
N PRO A 137 -4.07 -4.66 -25.48
CA PRO A 137 -3.68 -4.31 -24.11
C PRO A 137 -2.18 -4.32 -23.84
N SER A 138 -1.42 -5.24 -24.44
CA SER A 138 0.04 -5.30 -24.28
C SER A 138 0.78 -4.13 -24.93
N LYS A 139 0.29 -3.61 -26.06
CA LYS A 139 0.83 -2.42 -26.72
C LYS A 139 0.38 -1.14 -26.03
N ASN A 140 -0.85 -1.14 -25.51
CA ASN A 140 -1.43 -0.05 -24.74
C ASN A 140 -0.57 0.27 -23.50
N ILE A 141 -0.33 -0.73 -22.64
CA ILE A 141 0.54 -0.57 -21.45
C ILE A 141 1.93 -0.09 -21.85
N ARG A 142 2.52 -0.65 -22.93
CA ARG A 142 3.86 -0.27 -23.38
C ARG A 142 3.92 1.15 -23.95
N LEU A 143 2.83 1.63 -24.56
CA LEU A 143 2.72 3.02 -25.01
C LEU A 143 2.74 3.97 -23.81
N ASP A 144 1.98 3.67 -22.76
CA ASP A 144 1.99 4.42 -21.50
C ASP A 144 3.35 4.38 -20.80
N GLU A 145 4.03 3.23 -20.78
CA GLU A 145 5.41 3.11 -20.26
C GLU A 145 6.34 4.10 -20.97
N VAL A 146 6.24 4.22 -22.31
CA VAL A 146 7.07 5.14 -23.09
C VAL A 146 6.70 6.59 -22.82
N GLN A 147 5.40 6.94 -22.85
CA GLN A 147 4.92 8.30 -22.62
C GLN A 147 5.32 8.83 -21.24
N ARG A 148 5.37 7.96 -20.24
CA ARG A 148 5.70 8.31 -18.86
C ARG A 148 7.18 8.16 -18.55
N GLY A 149 8.03 7.87 -19.54
CA GLY A 149 9.49 7.81 -19.37
C GLY A 149 10.01 6.55 -18.66
N GLY A 150 9.23 5.48 -18.66
CA GLY A 150 9.64 4.16 -18.19
C GLY A 150 8.58 3.47 -17.31
N PRO A 151 8.68 2.13 -17.15
CA PRO A 151 7.73 1.35 -16.37
C PRO A 151 7.71 1.72 -14.87
N GLN A 152 8.83 2.20 -14.32
CA GLN A 152 8.89 2.67 -12.94
C GLN A 152 7.97 3.87 -12.65
N ASN A 153 7.61 4.64 -13.68
CA ASN A 153 6.79 5.85 -13.55
C ASN A 153 5.29 5.58 -13.68
N LEU A 154 4.88 4.34 -13.92
CA LEU A 154 3.46 3.95 -13.95
C LEU A 154 2.85 3.83 -12.56
N GLY A 155 3.66 3.53 -11.53
CA GLY A 155 3.16 3.25 -10.18
C GLY A 155 2.35 1.95 -10.05
N CYS A 156 2.29 1.16 -11.11
CA CYS A 156 1.59 -0.12 -11.13
C CYS A 156 2.26 -1.11 -12.09
N THR A 157 1.98 -2.39 -11.91
CA THR A 157 2.51 -3.44 -12.77
C THR A 157 1.61 -3.64 -13.99
N PRO A 158 2.12 -4.21 -15.10
CA PRO A 158 1.29 -4.56 -16.26
C PRO A 158 0.12 -5.50 -15.95
N LYS A 159 0.14 -6.20 -14.81
CA LYS A 159 -0.99 -7.02 -14.37
C LYS A 159 -2.10 -6.16 -13.76
N ASP A 160 -1.74 -5.09 -13.04
CA ASP A 160 -2.70 -4.18 -12.43
C ASP A 160 -3.48 -3.40 -13.49
N CYS A 161 -2.86 -3.15 -14.66
CA CYS A 161 -3.47 -2.49 -15.82
C CYS A 161 -4.42 -3.38 -16.65
N ARG A 162 -4.58 -4.67 -16.30
CA ARG A 162 -5.40 -5.63 -17.08
C ARG A 162 -6.76 -5.92 -16.46
N ASN A 163 -7.13 -5.24 -15.36
CA ASN A 163 -8.38 -5.41 -14.65
C ASN A 163 -9.40 -4.33 -15.00
#